data_AF-A0A0Q7S1L6-F1
#
_entry.id   AF-A0A0Q7S1L6-F1
#
_cell.length_a   1.000
_cell.length_b   1.000
_cell.length_c   1.000
_cell.angle_alpha   90.00
_cell.angle_beta   90.00
_cell.angle_gamma   90.00
#
_symmetry.space_group_name_H-M   'P 1'
#
loop_
_entity.id
_entity.type
_entity.pdbx_description
1 polymer ?
#
loop_
_entity_poly.entity_id
_entity_poly.type
_entity_poly.pdbx_seq_one_letter_code
_entity_poly.pdbx_strand_id
1 'polypeptide(L)'
;MKTRLSLLPLVLATALSAIALPATAQNLTREQVKMDRDSFLALMRWDELTGMWVLKSGMEPPKGVMSRAEVLAMRDQFLRMNVYDDSVGTWVPLKAPREMSTLTREQVNMETQRFLMMYRYDESRSEWVSRAR
;
A
#
# COMPACT_ATOMS: atom_id res chain seq x y z
N MET A 1 -32.23 51.40 32.00
CA MET A 1 -31.03 51.75 31.19
C MET A 1 -30.60 50.48 30.47
N LYS A 2 -30.94 50.33 29.18
CA LYS A 2 -30.07 50.49 27.99
C LYS A 2 -28.91 49.47 27.90
N THR A 3 -29.11 48.38 27.14
CA THR A 3 -28.42 47.98 25.86
C THR A 3 -27.02 47.34 26.05
N ARG A 4 -26.56 46.27 25.36
CA ARG A 4 -26.58 45.92 23.92
C ARG A 4 -26.28 44.43 23.65
N LEU A 5 -26.71 43.97 22.46
CA LEU A 5 -26.33 42.76 21.71
C LEU A 5 -24.82 42.61 21.46
N SER A 6 -24.34 41.36 21.33
CA SER A 6 -23.43 40.90 20.26
C SER A 6 -23.28 39.36 20.32
N LEU A 7 -23.90 38.62 19.40
CA LEU A 7 -23.31 38.02 18.17
C LEU A 7 -22.61 36.66 18.41
N LEU A 8 -23.32 35.60 18.03
CA LEU A 8 -22.77 34.29 17.63
C LEU A 8 -21.72 34.46 16.52
N PRO A 9 -20.73 33.56 16.43
CA PRO A 9 -20.91 32.52 15.42
C PRO A 9 -20.64 31.10 15.96
N LEU A 10 -21.67 30.28 15.75
CA LEU A 10 -21.64 28.86 15.42
C LEU A 10 -20.35 28.47 14.66
N VAL A 11 -19.36 27.89 15.34
CA VAL A 11 -18.27 27.17 14.65
C VAL A 11 -18.75 25.75 14.42
N LEU A 12 -19.24 25.55 13.21
CA LEU A 12 -19.56 24.29 12.58
C LEU A 12 -18.29 23.42 12.58
N ALA A 13 -18.18 22.49 13.53
CA ALA A 13 -17.17 21.44 13.48
C ALA A 13 -17.54 20.52 12.30
N THR A 14 -16.93 20.77 11.15
CA THR A 14 -16.99 19.86 10.00
C THR A 14 -16.27 18.58 10.39
N ALA A 15 -17.06 17.59 10.80
CA ALA A 15 -16.64 16.21 10.85
C ALA A 15 -16.08 15.82 9.48
N LEU A 16 -14.76 15.63 9.40
CA LEU A 16 -14.12 15.02 8.26
C LEU A 16 -14.47 13.53 8.32
N SER A 17 -15.70 13.20 7.90
CA SER A 17 -16.11 11.83 7.67
C SER A 17 -15.16 11.26 6.63
N ALA A 18 -14.27 10.37 7.06
CA ALA A 18 -13.52 9.52 6.17
C ALA A 18 -14.55 8.82 5.27
N ILE A 19 -14.63 9.26 4.01
CA ILE A 19 -15.35 8.53 2.98
C ILE A 19 -14.51 7.27 2.76
N ALA A 20 -14.77 6.26 3.58
CA ALA A 20 -14.55 4.89 3.19
C ALA A 20 -15.46 4.70 1.97
N LEU A 21 -14.92 4.95 0.77
CA LEU A 21 -15.52 4.41 -0.43
C LEU A 21 -15.59 2.91 -0.15
N PRO A 22 -16.79 2.31 -0.05
CA PRO A 22 -16.85 0.86 -0.07
C PRO A 22 -16.12 0.48 -1.34
N ALA A 23 -15.10 -0.37 -1.23
CA ALA A 23 -14.65 -1.14 -2.36
C ALA A 23 -15.87 -1.97 -2.76
N THR A 24 -16.71 -1.39 -3.62
CA THR A 24 -17.73 -2.13 -4.30
C THR A 24 -16.94 -3.18 -5.05
N ALA A 25 -17.03 -4.42 -4.58
CA ALA A 25 -16.90 -5.56 -5.47
C ALA A 25 -17.93 -5.26 -6.56
N GLN A 26 -17.48 -4.61 -7.63
CA GLN A 26 -18.30 -4.34 -8.78
C GLN A 26 -18.77 -5.74 -9.20
N ASN A 27 -20.08 -5.96 -9.21
CA ASN A 27 -20.68 -7.20 -9.72
C ASN A 27 -20.44 -7.24 -11.24
N LEU A 28 -19.17 -7.35 -11.63
CA LEU A 28 -18.74 -7.41 -13.01
C LEU A 28 -19.16 -8.76 -13.54
N THR A 29 -19.77 -8.77 -14.71
CA THR A 29 -20.08 -10.01 -15.39
C THR A 29 -18.76 -10.69 -15.78
N ARG A 30 -18.79 -12.01 -15.96
CA ARG A 30 -17.61 -12.78 -16.36
C ARG A 30 -17.03 -12.26 -17.68
N GLU A 31 -17.90 -11.78 -18.57
CA GLU A 31 -17.56 -11.18 -19.85
C GLU A 31 -16.80 -9.86 -19.68
N GLN A 32 -17.21 -9.01 -18.74
CA GLN A 32 -16.52 -7.77 -18.41
C GLN A 32 -15.12 -8.06 -17.84
N VAL A 33 -15.01 -8.99 -16.90
CA VAL A 33 -13.71 -9.41 -16.34
C VAL A 33 -12.79 -9.96 -17.44
N LYS A 34 -13.34 -10.72 -18.39
CA LYS A 34 -12.56 -11.24 -19.52
C LYS A 34 -12.06 -10.10 -20.42
N MET A 35 -12.90 -9.14 -20.76
CA MET A 35 -12.51 -7.97 -21.54
C MET A 35 -11.43 -7.14 -20.84
N ASP A 36 -11.57 -6.89 -19.54
CA ASP A 36 -10.60 -6.14 -18.75
C ASP A 36 -9.26 -6.87 -18.68
N ARG A 37 -9.29 -8.18 -18.46
CA ARG A 37 -8.09 -9.03 -18.49
C ARG A 37 -7.38 -8.95 -19.85
N ASP A 38 -8.11 -9.13 -20.93
CA ASP A 38 -7.53 -9.15 -22.28
C ASP A 38 -6.93 -7.77 -22.62
N SER A 39 -7.58 -6.69 -22.19
CA SER A 39 -7.08 -5.32 -22.32
C SER A 39 -5.81 -5.08 -21.50
N PHE A 40 -5.77 -5.58 -20.26
CA PHE A 40 -4.57 -5.51 -19.42
C PHE A 40 -3.39 -6.27 -20.05
N LEU A 41 -3.61 -7.50 -20.51
CA LEU A 41 -2.58 -8.33 -21.13
C LEU A 41 -2.14 -7.82 -22.51
N ALA A 42 -2.97 -7.02 -23.18
CA ALA A 42 -2.57 -6.32 -24.40
C ALA A 42 -1.49 -5.26 -24.10
N LEU A 43 -1.62 -4.54 -22.99
CA LEU A 43 -0.75 -3.42 -22.59
C LEU A 43 0.45 -3.85 -21.75
N MET A 44 0.28 -4.84 -20.89
CA MET A 44 1.23 -5.24 -19.86
C MET A 44 1.91 -6.56 -20.21
N ARG A 45 3.15 -6.72 -19.77
CA ARG A 45 3.87 -8.00 -19.77
C ARG A 45 4.43 -8.26 -18.38
N TRP A 46 4.50 -9.53 -18.00
CA TRP A 46 5.24 -9.92 -16.82
C TRP A 46 6.74 -9.86 -17.14
N ASP A 47 7.51 -9.17 -16.30
CA ASP A 47 8.96 -9.13 -16.35
C ASP A 47 9.53 -10.03 -15.26
N GLU A 48 10.04 -11.19 -15.66
CA GLU A 48 10.59 -12.21 -14.77
C GLU A 48 11.79 -11.73 -13.96
N LEU A 49 12.59 -10.81 -14.52
CA LEU A 49 13.81 -10.33 -13.86
C LEU A 49 13.46 -9.49 -12.62
N THR A 50 12.41 -8.69 -12.73
CA THR A 50 11.99 -7.79 -11.66
C THR A 50 10.83 -8.36 -10.84
N GLY A 51 10.18 -9.42 -11.34
CA GLY A 51 8.96 -9.99 -10.76
C GLY A 51 7.81 -8.98 -10.77
N MET A 52 7.68 -8.19 -11.85
CA MET A 52 6.72 -7.10 -11.95
C MET A 52 5.99 -7.07 -13.30
N TRP A 53 4.74 -6.62 -13.30
CA TRP A 53 4.05 -6.23 -14.54
C TRP A 53 4.59 -4.90 -15.05
N VAL A 54 5.06 -4.86 -16.29
CA VAL A 54 5.58 -3.67 -16.95
C VAL A 54 4.82 -3.39 -18.25
N LEU A 55 4.71 -2.11 -18.63
CA LEU A 55 4.18 -1.73 -19.94
C LEU A 55 5.05 -2.35 -21.05
N LYS A 56 4.39 -2.84 -22.09
CA LYS A 56 5.09 -3.22 -23.33
C LYS A 56 5.73 -1.97 -23.95
N SER A 57 6.88 -2.14 -24.61
CA SER A 57 7.62 -1.04 -25.20
C SER A 57 6.75 -0.28 -26.22
N GLY A 58 6.78 1.05 -26.18
CA GLY A 58 6.02 1.92 -27.08
C GLY A 58 4.55 2.16 -26.70
N MET A 59 4.08 1.62 -25.57
CA MET A 59 2.74 1.90 -25.06
C MET A 59 2.75 3.06 -24.05
N GLU A 60 1.78 3.95 -24.15
CA GLU A 60 1.57 5.01 -23.15
C GLU A 60 0.78 4.48 -21.94
N PRO A 61 1.09 4.94 -20.71
CA PRO A 61 0.25 4.66 -19.56
C PRO A 61 -1.19 5.15 -19.81
N PRO A 62 -2.23 4.38 -19.47
CA PRO A 62 -3.61 4.82 -19.62
C PRO A 62 -3.84 6.17 -18.92
N LYS A 63 -4.49 7.11 -19.62
CA LYS A 63 -4.77 8.46 -19.11
C LYS A 63 -5.63 8.39 -17.85
N GLY A 64 -5.25 9.16 -16.82
CA GLY A 64 -5.97 9.23 -15.55
C GLY A 64 -5.56 8.18 -14.51
N VAL A 65 -4.59 7.31 -14.83
CA VAL A 65 -4.00 6.40 -13.83
C VAL A 65 -2.86 7.12 -13.13
N MET A 66 -2.87 7.11 -11.79
CA MET A 66 -1.78 7.68 -10.99
C MET A 66 -0.45 7.02 -11.36
N SER A 67 0.62 7.81 -11.36
CA SER A 67 1.94 7.26 -11.61
C SER A 67 2.29 6.24 -10.53
N ARG A 68 3.10 5.25 -10.87
CA ARG A 68 3.55 4.23 -9.91
C ARG A 68 4.22 4.86 -8.68
N ALA A 69 4.98 5.93 -8.87
CA ALA A 69 5.64 6.64 -7.77
C ALA A 69 4.62 7.20 -6.77
N GLU A 70 3.53 7.78 -7.26
CA GLU A 70 2.45 8.28 -6.41
C GLU A 70 1.70 7.15 -5.70
N VAL A 71 1.41 6.05 -6.40
CA VAL A 71 0.75 4.88 -5.79
C VAL A 71 1.61 4.30 -4.66
N LEU A 72 2.93 4.19 -4.86
CA LEU A 72 3.85 3.73 -3.82
C LEU A 72 3.91 4.70 -2.65
N ALA A 73 3.97 6.00 -2.89
CA ALA A 73 3.96 7.01 -1.84
C ALA A 73 2.67 6.94 -1.01
N MET A 74 1.51 6.79 -1.65
CA MET A 74 0.22 6.63 -0.97
C MET A 74 0.18 5.35 -0.13
N ARG A 75 0.66 4.23 -0.68
CA ARG A 75 0.77 2.96 0.05
C ARG A 75 1.67 3.11 1.27
N ASP A 76 2.85 3.69 1.11
CA ASP A 76 3.82 3.80 2.20
C ASP A 76 3.32 4.76 3.28
N GLN A 77 2.61 5.82 2.91
CA GLN A 77 1.90 6.68 3.85
C GLN A 77 0.80 5.92 4.61
N PHE A 78 0.02 5.09 3.90
CA PHE A 78 -1.01 4.27 4.53
C PHE A 78 -0.42 3.26 5.51
N LEU A 79 0.62 2.52 5.11
CA LEU A 79 1.31 1.53 5.94
C LEU A 79 2.04 2.15 7.13
N ARG A 80 2.52 3.39 6.99
CA ARG A 80 3.09 4.14 8.12
C ARG A 80 2.06 4.39 9.22
N MET A 81 0.78 4.54 8.86
CA MET A 81 -0.29 4.94 9.77
C MET A 81 -1.23 3.80 10.16
N ASN A 82 -1.13 2.63 9.52
CA ASN A 82 -2.07 1.52 9.72
C ASN A 82 -1.35 0.19 9.86
N VAL A 83 -1.99 -0.75 10.55
CA VAL A 83 -1.55 -2.16 10.66
C VAL A 83 -2.72 -3.07 10.37
N TYR A 84 -2.46 -4.23 9.76
CA TYR A 84 -3.50 -5.23 9.58
C TYR A 84 -3.72 -5.97 10.90
N ASP A 85 -4.96 -6.00 11.37
CA ASP A 85 -5.39 -6.75 12.54
C ASP A 85 -6.08 -8.04 12.07
N ASP A 86 -5.36 -9.17 12.19
CA ASP A 86 -5.87 -10.48 11.79
C ASP A 86 -7.10 -10.92 12.59
N SER A 87 -7.30 -10.40 13.81
CA SER A 87 -8.44 -10.78 14.65
C SER A 87 -9.77 -10.21 14.14
N VAL A 88 -9.70 -9.01 13.55
CA VAL A 88 -10.85 -8.31 12.96
C VAL A 88 -10.87 -8.47 11.44
N GLY A 89 -9.76 -8.90 10.84
CA GLY A 89 -9.60 -9.07 9.40
C GLY A 89 -9.55 -7.74 8.64
N THR A 90 -9.14 -6.65 9.30
CA THR A 90 -9.17 -5.30 8.71
C THR A 90 -7.92 -4.48 9.06
N TRP A 91 -7.68 -3.41 8.29
CA TRP A 91 -6.64 -2.43 8.61
C TRP A 91 -7.13 -1.48 9.70
N VAL A 92 -6.35 -1.33 10.76
CA VAL A 92 -6.62 -0.43 11.88
C VAL A 92 -5.55 0.65 12.00
N PRO A 93 -5.91 1.89 12.38
CA PRO A 93 -4.94 2.95 12.59
C PRO A 93 -3.98 2.66 13.75
N LEU A 94 -2.72 3.04 13.57
CA LEU A 94 -1.71 3.03 14.62
C LEU A 94 -1.84 4.26 15.51
N LYS A 95 -1.50 4.10 16.80
CA LYS A 95 -1.45 5.22 17.76
C LYS A 95 -0.36 6.24 17.43
N ALA A 96 0.71 5.80 16.78
CA ALA A 96 1.81 6.64 16.32
C ALA A 96 2.32 6.12 14.96
N PRO A 97 2.84 7.00 14.08
CA PRO A 97 3.45 6.59 12.82
C PRO A 97 4.58 5.57 13.04
N ARG A 98 4.64 4.53 12.21
CA ARG A 98 5.75 3.57 12.21
C ARG A 98 6.95 4.13 11.42
N GLU A 99 8.14 3.90 11.93
CA GLU A 99 9.38 4.09 11.18
C GLU A 99 9.45 3.10 10.00
N MET A 100 9.46 3.64 8.78
CA MET A 100 9.55 2.85 7.55
C MET A 100 11.00 2.82 7.06
N SER A 101 11.42 1.69 6.48
CA SER A 101 12.76 1.59 5.90
C SER A 101 12.95 2.61 4.78
N THR A 102 14.10 3.26 4.78
CA THR A 102 14.55 4.18 3.73
C THR A 102 15.41 3.49 2.67
N LEU A 103 15.64 2.18 2.82
CA LEU A 103 16.45 1.40 1.90
C LEU A 103 15.73 1.19 0.56
N THR A 104 16.50 1.25 -0.52
CA THR A 104 16.00 0.83 -1.83
C THR A 104 15.75 -0.67 -1.86
N ARG A 105 14.93 -1.14 -2.80
CA ARG A 105 14.65 -2.57 -2.96
C ARG A 105 15.93 -3.39 -3.20
N GLU A 106 16.88 -2.84 -3.93
CA GLU A 106 18.18 -3.46 -4.20
C GLU A 106 19.01 -3.58 -2.92
N GLN A 107 19.01 -2.54 -2.09
CA GLN A 107 19.67 -2.57 -0.78
C GLN A 107 19.04 -3.62 0.14
N VAL A 108 17.70 -3.67 0.21
CA VAL A 108 16.98 -4.71 0.97
C VAL A 108 17.34 -6.11 0.49
N ASN A 109 17.42 -6.32 -0.83
CA ASN A 109 17.80 -7.62 -1.39
C ASN A 109 19.24 -8.01 -1.01
N MET A 110 20.18 -7.08 -1.11
CA MET A 110 21.57 -7.32 -0.70
C MET A 110 21.70 -7.63 0.78
N GLU A 111 21.00 -6.89 1.65
CA GLU A 111 21.00 -7.16 3.10
C GLU A 111 20.38 -8.51 3.42
N THR A 112 19.26 -8.84 2.76
CA THR A 112 18.61 -10.15 2.91
C THR A 112 19.56 -11.28 2.51
N GLN A 113 20.25 -11.15 1.37
CA GLN A 113 21.24 -12.14 0.95
C GLN A 113 22.38 -12.28 1.97
N ARG A 114 22.95 -11.17 2.44
CA ARG A 114 24.00 -11.18 3.47
C ARG A 114 23.52 -11.85 4.75
N PHE A 115 22.30 -11.56 5.18
CA PHE A 115 21.69 -12.20 6.36
C PHE A 115 21.56 -13.71 6.15
N LEU A 116 21.01 -14.17 5.03
CA LEU A 116 20.85 -15.60 4.74
C LEU A 116 22.18 -16.36 4.57
N MET A 117 23.25 -15.66 4.18
CA MET A 117 24.61 -16.24 4.16
C MET A 117 25.18 -16.44 5.56
N MET A 118 24.85 -15.56 6.52
CA MET A 118 25.38 -15.59 7.88
C MET A 118 24.52 -16.39 8.85
N TYR A 119 23.22 -16.52 8.57
CA TYR A 119 22.25 -17.13 9.46
C TYR A 119 21.56 -18.32 8.79
N ARG A 120 21.09 -19.27 9.60
CA ARG A 120 20.18 -20.33 9.19
C ARG A 120 19.00 -20.35 10.14
N TYR A 121 17.83 -20.72 9.62
CA TYR A 121 16.66 -20.89 10.47
C TYR A 121 16.75 -22.23 11.19
N ASP A 122 16.60 -22.22 12.50
CA ASP A 122 16.47 -23.41 13.34
C ASP A 122 14.99 -23.67 13.60
N GLU A 123 14.42 -24.64 12.87
CA GLU A 123 13.00 -24.98 12.97
C GLU A 123 12.60 -25.51 14.36
N SER A 124 13.53 -26.12 15.11
CA SER A 124 13.23 -26.67 16.43
C SER A 124 12.99 -25.58 17.47
N ARG A 125 13.64 -24.44 17.28
CA ARG A 125 13.54 -23.27 18.15
C ARG A 125 12.69 -22.16 17.56
N SER A 126 12.31 -22.28 16.29
CA SER A 126 11.66 -21.22 15.50
C SER A 126 12.47 -19.91 15.47
N GLU A 127 13.80 -20.02 15.50
CA GLU A 127 14.72 -18.88 15.65
C GLU A 127 15.80 -18.86 14.55
N TRP A 128 16.30 -17.67 14.19
CA TRP A 128 17.48 -17.55 13.34
C TRP A 128 18.76 -17.70 14.16
N VAL A 129 19.60 -18.67 13.82
CA VAL A 129 20.89 -18.91 14.48
C VAL A 129 22.04 -18.62 13.52
N SER A 130 23.15 -18.10 14.04
CA SER A 130 24.33 -17.86 13.22
C SER A 130 24.87 -19.18 12.68
N ARG A 131 25.29 -19.17 11.41
CA ARG A 131 26.12 -20.24 10.86
C ARG A 131 27.49 -20.04 11.49
N ALA A 132 27.80 -20.81 12.54
CA ALA A 132 29.15 -20.85 13.11
C ALA A 132 30.16 -21.09 11.98
N ARG A 133 31.25 -20.30 11.95
CA ARG A 133 32.35 -20.46 10.98
C ARG A 133 33.02 -21.81 11.12
#